data_AF-A0A8J1Y0N3-F1
#
_entry.id   AF-A0A8J1Y0N3-F1
#
_cell.length_a   1.000
_cell.length_b   1.000
_cell.length_c   1.000
_cell.angle_alpha   90.00
_cell.angle_beta   90.00
_cell.angle_gamma   90.00
#
_symmetry.space_group_name_H-M   'P 1'
#
loop_
_entity.id
_entity.type
_entity.pdbx_description
1 polymer ?
#
loop_
_entity_poly.entity_id
_entity_poly.type
_entity_poly.pdbx_seq_one_letter_code
_entity_poly.pdbx_strand_id
1 'polypeptide(L)'
;MTRAVIHTSCGKYILYALNFMVSIGGAALLGIGIWRLLDETRLNLERYVVEPNSDVSKFMASYVQIFLMLLGAVTHVSFAMYGVCGVIIKSRMMLAGYLCLLTVVMTGYVVVGVLGVRALADNIHPTLHNNLYNKFTERKSFGWNVIQKQYSCCGVDSVHDFNTTKWSEDTGKLFPISCCIKPKNPKPKFSEVCAAGKLTTVAFRSGCYRQISRWYVEFCFVLIGCGFACAGIQLITYIAAIMMCFSKRARSYDINR
;
A
#
# COMPACT_ATOMS: atom_id res chain seq x y z
N MET A 1 30.69 -39.84 1.05
CA MET A 1 30.33 -38.93 -0.07
C MET A 1 28.82 -38.72 -0.23
N THR A 2 27.96 -39.74 -0.05
CA THR A 2 26.50 -39.69 -0.27
C THR A 2 25.74 -38.69 0.60
N ARG A 3 26.00 -38.62 1.93
CA ARG A 3 25.37 -37.63 2.83
C ARG A 3 25.61 -36.17 2.40
N ALA A 4 26.81 -35.85 1.95
CA ALA A 4 27.17 -34.49 1.52
C ALA A 4 26.63 -34.11 0.14
N VAL A 5 26.37 -35.09 -0.75
CA VAL A 5 25.74 -34.87 -2.06
C VAL A 5 24.23 -34.64 -1.90
N ILE A 6 23.58 -35.43 -1.03
CA ILE A 6 22.16 -35.28 -0.69
C ILE A 6 21.88 -33.91 -0.04
N HIS A 7 22.76 -33.46 0.87
CA HIS A 7 22.66 -32.13 1.51
C HIS A 7 22.71 -30.97 0.50
N THR A 8 23.58 -31.06 -0.52
CA THR A 8 23.67 -30.06 -1.59
C THR A 8 22.51 -30.11 -2.60
N SER A 9 21.77 -31.21 -2.69
CA SER A 9 20.60 -31.32 -3.56
C SER A 9 19.36 -30.75 -2.89
N CYS A 10 19.06 -31.12 -1.63
CA CYS A 10 17.94 -30.56 -0.87
C CYS A 10 18.05 -29.03 -0.71
N GLY A 11 19.26 -28.52 -0.44
CA GLY A 11 19.50 -27.07 -0.33
C GLY A 11 19.12 -26.29 -1.59
N LYS A 12 19.37 -26.85 -2.79
CA LYS A 12 19.00 -26.20 -4.06
C LYS A 12 17.50 -26.09 -4.23
N TYR A 13 16.75 -27.16 -3.96
CA TYR A 13 15.29 -27.15 -4.05
C TYR A 13 14.65 -26.20 -3.05
N ILE A 14 15.17 -26.15 -1.82
CA ILE A 14 14.74 -25.17 -0.81
C ILE A 14 15.01 -23.75 -1.30
N LEU A 15 16.19 -23.48 -1.86
CA LEU A 15 16.52 -22.15 -2.40
C LEU A 15 15.60 -21.75 -3.56
N TYR A 16 15.28 -22.67 -4.47
CA TYR A 16 14.31 -22.45 -5.53
C TYR A 16 12.92 -22.12 -4.98
N ALA A 17 12.44 -22.91 -4.01
CA ALA A 17 11.12 -22.72 -3.40
C ALA A 17 11.02 -21.37 -2.66
N LEU A 18 12.03 -21.02 -1.84
CA LEU A 18 12.08 -19.74 -1.12
C LEU A 18 12.11 -18.55 -2.09
N ASN A 19 12.96 -18.60 -3.10
CA ASN A 19 13.02 -17.54 -4.11
C ASN A 19 11.72 -17.44 -4.91
N PHE A 20 11.04 -18.56 -5.19
CA PHE A 20 9.75 -18.56 -5.89
C PHE A 20 8.66 -17.89 -5.06
N MET A 21 8.59 -18.16 -3.75
CA MET A 21 7.65 -17.47 -2.85
C MET A 21 7.91 -15.96 -2.81
N VAL A 22 9.17 -15.54 -2.75
CA VAL A 22 9.54 -14.10 -2.81
C VAL A 22 9.14 -13.50 -4.16
N SER A 23 9.30 -14.25 -5.27
CA SER A 23 8.90 -13.83 -6.61
C SER A 23 7.40 -13.57 -6.73
N ILE A 24 6.57 -14.43 -6.14
CA ILE A 24 5.11 -14.24 -6.11
C ILE A 24 4.77 -12.96 -5.36
N GLY A 25 5.43 -12.69 -4.23
CA GLY A 25 5.28 -11.42 -3.52
C GLY A 25 5.65 -10.20 -4.38
N GLY A 26 6.78 -10.26 -5.09
CA GLY A 26 7.20 -9.21 -6.04
C GLY A 26 6.20 -9.01 -7.18
N ALA A 27 5.69 -10.09 -7.77
CA ALA A 27 4.67 -10.05 -8.82
C ALA A 27 3.35 -9.45 -8.31
N ALA A 28 2.94 -9.78 -7.08
CA ALA A 28 1.76 -9.21 -6.46
C ALA A 28 1.90 -7.70 -6.25
N LEU A 29 3.06 -7.22 -5.75
CA LEU A 29 3.35 -5.79 -5.60
C LEU A 29 3.33 -5.06 -6.94
N LEU A 30 3.96 -5.64 -7.96
CA LEU A 30 3.95 -5.11 -9.31
C LEU A 30 2.52 -5.06 -9.88
N GLY A 31 1.75 -6.12 -9.70
CA GLY A 31 0.35 -6.22 -10.10
C GLY A 31 -0.54 -5.17 -9.42
N ILE A 32 -0.36 -4.94 -8.11
CA ILE A 32 -1.07 -3.87 -7.38
C ILE A 32 -0.70 -2.50 -7.95
N GLY A 33 0.58 -2.25 -8.21
CA GLY A 33 1.06 -0.99 -8.80
C GLY A 33 0.49 -0.74 -10.20
N ILE A 34 0.48 -1.77 -11.06
CA ILE A 34 -0.11 -1.72 -12.41
C ILE A 34 -1.63 -1.57 -12.35
N TRP A 35 -2.32 -2.32 -11.48
CA TRP A 35 -3.76 -2.18 -11.30
C TRP A 35 -4.14 -0.74 -10.95
N ARG A 36 -3.37 -0.12 -10.05
CA ARG A 36 -3.53 1.30 -9.70
C ARG A 36 -3.24 2.26 -10.85
N LEU A 37 -2.39 1.89 -11.82
CA LEU A 37 -2.14 2.70 -13.03
C LEU A 37 -3.30 2.58 -14.03
N LEU A 38 -3.90 1.40 -14.14
CA LEU A 38 -4.95 1.10 -15.13
C LEU A 38 -6.36 1.46 -14.64
N ASP A 39 -6.58 1.53 -13.34
CA ASP A 39 -7.86 1.95 -12.74
C ASP A 39 -8.02 3.47 -12.83
N GLU A 40 -8.38 3.96 -14.02
CA GLU A 40 -8.64 5.39 -14.28
C GLU A 40 -9.69 5.96 -13.31
N THR A 41 -10.65 5.15 -12.86
CA THR A 41 -11.68 5.59 -11.90
C THR A 41 -11.11 5.90 -10.52
N ARG A 42 -10.08 5.18 -10.05
CA ARG A 42 -9.41 5.46 -8.77
C ARG A 42 -8.33 6.53 -8.84
N LEU A 43 -7.60 6.64 -9.96
CA LEU A 43 -6.71 7.77 -10.23
C LEU A 43 -7.48 9.09 -10.26
N ASN A 44 -8.68 9.08 -10.85
CA ASN A 44 -9.58 10.22 -10.80
C ASN A 44 -10.14 10.47 -9.39
N LEU A 45 -10.40 9.42 -8.59
CA LEU A 45 -10.82 9.54 -7.19
C LEU A 45 -9.76 10.23 -6.30
N GLU A 46 -8.49 9.83 -6.44
CA GLU A 46 -7.37 10.44 -5.73
C GLU A 46 -7.07 11.87 -6.23
N ARG A 47 -7.22 12.14 -7.54
CA ARG A 47 -7.25 13.52 -8.07
C ARG A 47 -8.37 14.35 -7.44
N TYR A 48 -9.59 13.82 -7.33
CA TYR A 48 -10.73 14.59 -6.86
C TYR A 48 -10.76 14.82 -5.33
N VAL A 49 -10.24 13.89 -4.53
CA VAL A 49 -10.13 14.07 -3.06
C VAL A 49 -8.82 14.75 -2.67
N VAL A 50 -7.76 14.61 -3.48
CA VAL A 50 -6.40 15.00 -3.13
C VAL A 50 -5.64 15.63 -4.33
N GLU A 51 -6.19 16.66 -4.97
CA GLU A 51 -5.53 17.32 -6.12
C GLU A 51 -4.36 18.26 -5.73
N PRO A 52 -3.45 18.57 -6.66
CA PRO A 52 -2.09 18.05 -6.83
C PRO A 52 -1.03 19.07 -6.38
N ASN A 53 -1.41 20.06 -5.59
CA ASN A 53 -0.55 21.23 -5.30
C ASN A 53 -0.06 21.29 -3.85
N SER A 54 -0.35 20.26 -3.05
CA SER A 54 0.41 19.98 -1.84
C SER A 54 1.47 18.95 -2.20
N ASP A 55 2.75 19.25 -1.96
CA ASP A 55 3.87 18.34 -2.24
C ASP A 55 3.62 16.92 -1.69
N VAL A 56 2.91 16.83 -0.56
CA VAL A 56 2.54 15.59 0.13
C VAL A 56 1.60 14.68 -0.68
N SER A 57 0.66 15.21 -1.46
CA SER A 57 -0.30 14.35 -2.21
C SER A 57 0.30 13.78 -3.48
N LYS A 58 1.11 14.57 -4.20
CA LYS A 58 1.98 14.09 -5.28
C LYS A 58 2.96 13.06 -4.76
N PHE A 59 3.55 13.31 -3.58
CA PHE A 59 4.46 12.40 -2.90
C PHE A 59 3.82 11.04 -2.60
N MET A 60 2.61 11.02 -2.02
CA MET A 60 1.98 9.79 -1.56
C MET A 60 1.29 8.97 -2.66
N ALA A 61 0.68 9.61 -3.67
CA ALA A 61 -0.01 8.87 -4.73
C ALA A 61 0.95 8.40 -5.83
N SER A 62 1.80 9.29 -6.35
CA SER A 62 2.62 9.00 -7.53
C SER A 62 3.94 8.32 -7.17
N TYR A 63 4.68 8.83 -6.19
CA TYR A 63 6.01 8.29 -5.88
C TYR A 63 5.94 6.96 -5.13
N VAL A 64 4.99 6.78 -4.20
CA VAL A 64 4.80 5.49 -3.52
C VAL A 64 4.39 4.41 -4.52
N GLN A 65 3.50 4.72 -5.46
CA GLN A 65 3.10 3.77 -6.49
C GLN A 65 4.26 3.37 -7.41
N ILE A 66 5.00 4.35 -7.93
CA ILE A 66 6.21 4.11 -8.75
C ILE A 66 7.22 3.29 -7.96
N PHE A 67 7.42 3.62 -6.67
CA PHE A 67 8.31 2.89 -5.79
C PHE A 67 7.88 1.43 -5.60
N LEU A 68 6.60 1.17 -5.31
CA LEU A 68 6.06 -0.18 -5.17
C LEU A 68 6.20 -1.01 -6.45
N MET A 69 6.00 -0.38 -7.62
CA MET A 69 6.23 -1.03 -8.92
C MET A 69 7.70 -1.37 -9.15
N LEU A 70 8.61 -0.42 -8.92
CA LEU A 70 10.04 -0.66 -9.07
C LEU A 70 10.52 -1.76 -8.10
N LEU A 71 10.11 -1.68 -6.84
CA LEU A 71 10.42 -2.66 -5.82
C LEU A 71 9.89 -4.06 -6.19
N GLY A 72 8.62 -4.13 -6.64
CA GLY A 72 7.98 -5.36 -7.08
C GLY A 72 8.66 -5.98 -8.31
N ALA A 73 8.95 -5.17 -9.33
CA ALA A 73 9.63 -5.59 -10.56
C ALA A 73 11.05 -6.10 -10.26
N VAL A 74 11.83 -5.36 -9.47
CA VAL A 74 13.19 -5.75 -9.06
C VAL A 74 13.15 -7.07 -8.29
N THR A 75 12.21 -7.21 -7.34
CA THR A 75 12.04 -8.45 -6.57
C THR A 75 11.63 -9.62 -7.48
N HIS A 76 10.70 -9.42 -8.40
CA HIS A 76 10.24 -10.47 -9.32
C HIS A 76 11.34 -10.89 -10.32
N VAL A 77 12.05 -9.95 -10.92
CA VAL A 77 13.14 -10.22 -11.86
C VAL A 77 14.33 -10.90 -11.16
N SER A 78 14.59 -10.56 -9.90
CA SER A 78 15.65 -11.20 -9.13
C SER A 78 15.44 -12.72 -8.94
N PHE A 79 14.20 -13.20 -8.94
CA PHE A 79 13.92 -14.65 -9.02
C PHE A 79 14.43 -15.27 -10.32
N ALA A 80 14.18 -14.62 -11.46
CA ALA A 80 14.60 -15.12 -12.77
C ALA A 80 16.14 -15.18 -12.88
N MET A 81 16.84 -14.20 -12.31
CA MET A 81 18.31 -14.17 -12.32
C MET A 81 18.96 -15.14 -11.34
N TYR A 82 18.39 -15.37 -10.16
CA TYR A 82 19.08 -16.10 -9.08
C TYR A 82 18.48 -17.46 -8.73
N GLY A 83 17.21 -17.71 -9.07
CA GLY A 83 16.62 -19.03 -9.02
C GLY A 83 17.33 -19.95 -10.02
N VAL A 84 17.20 -19.67 -11.32
CA VAL A 84 17.72 -20.54 -12.38
C VAL A 84 19.22 -20.34 -12.60
N CYS A 85 19.69 -19.09 -12.78
CA CYS A 85 21.11 -18.86 -13.10
C CYS A 85 22.03 -18.90 -11.88
N GLY A 86 21.57 -18.60 -10.67
CA GLY A 86 22.40 -18.67 -9.45
C GLY A 86 22.84 -20.09 -9.07
N VAL A 87 22.07 -21.11 -9.48
CA VAL A 87 22.43 -22.52 -9.31
C VAL A 87 23.43 -22.98 -10.37
N ILE A 88 23.30 -22.47 -11.59
CA ILE A 88 24.12 -22.83 -12.76
C ILE A 88 25.46 -22.07 -12.77
N ILE A 89 25.43 -20.77 -12.48
CA ILE A 89 26.56 -19.85 -12.58
C ILE A 89 27.21 -19.69 -11.19
N LYS A 90 28.41 -20.26 -11.01
CA LYS A 90 29.20 -20.19 -9.76
C LYS A 90 29.90 -18.82 -9.55
N SER A 91 29.28 -17.70 -9.95
CA SER A 91 29.93 -16.39 -9.91
C SER A 91 29.74 -15.70 -8.55
N ARG A 92 30.84 -15.27 -7.92
CA ARG A 92 30.83 -14.48 -6.68
C ARG A 92 30.17 -13.11 -6.88
N MET A 93 30.30 -12.55 -8.08
CA MET A 93 29.73 -11.24 -8.44
C MET A 93 28.20 -11.28 -8.51
N MET A 94 27.65 -12.38 -9.05
CA MET A 94 26.22 -12.63 -9.04
C MET A 94 25.69 -12.76 -7.60
N LEU A 95 26.34 -13.55 -6.75
CA LEU A 95 25.94 -13.66 -5.35
C LEU A 95 25.97 -12.29 -4.64
N ALA A 96 27.04 -11.50 -4.82
CA ALA A 96 27.13 -10.17 -4.23
C ALA A 96 26.03 -9.22 -4.74
N GLY A 97 25.72 -9.25 -6.05
CA GLY A 97 24.63 -8.47 -6.63
C GLY A 97 23.26 -8.83 -6.05
N TYR A 98 23.00 -10.12 -5.84
CA TYR A 98 21.80 -10.60 -5.16
C TYR A 98 21.69 -10.07 -3.73
N LEU A 99 22.80 -10.11 -2.97
CA LEU A 99 22.84 -9.60 -1.61
C LEU A 99 22.57 -8.09 -1.52
N CYS A 100 23.15 -7.30 -2.44
CA CYS A 100 22.86 -5.87 -2.55
C CYS A 100 21.38 -5.62 -2.89
N LEU A 101 20.82 -6.40 -3.81
CA LEU A 101 19.45 -6.21 -4.26
C LEU A 101 18.44 -6.57 -3.15
N LEU A 102 18.70 -7.64 -2.40
CA LEU A 102 17.91 -8.00 -1.22
C LEU A 102 17.98 -6.93 -0.12
N THR A 103 19.16 -6.37 0.15
CA THR A 103 19.32 -5.32 1.18
C THR A 103 18.62 -4.02 0.79
N VAL A 104 18.63 -3.65 -0.50
CA VAL A 104 17.83 -2.53 -1.01
C VAL A 104 16.33 -2.79 -0.82
N VAL A 105 15.85 -3.98 -1.14
CA VAL A 105 14.44 -4.35 -0.99
C VAL A 105 14.00 -4.28 0.47
N MET A 106 14.81 -4.82 1.38
CA MET A 106 14.59 -4.76 2.83
C MET A 106 14.49 -3.33 3.35
N THR A 107 15.43 -2.49 2.94
CA THR A 107 15.44 -1.07 3.32
C THR A 107 14.19 -0.38 2.80
N GLY A 108 13.76 -0.71 1.57
CA GLY A 108 12.54 -0.18 0.97
C GLY A 108 11.27 -0.49 1.77
N TYR A 109 11.09 -1.73 2.23
CA TYR A 109 9.94 -2.09 3.08
C TYR A 109 9.91 -1.30 4.38
N VAL A 110 11.05 -1.15 5.05
CA VAL A 110 11.15 -0.39 6.30
C VAL A 110 10.86 1.09 6.06
N VAL A 111 11.45 1.69 5.02
CA VAL A 111 11.23 3.10 4.68
C VAL A 111 9.76 3.37 4.36
N VAL A 112 9.14 2.55 3.52
CA VAL A 112 7.71 2.70 3.19
C VAL A 112 6.83 2.52 4.42
N GLY A 113 7.13 1.53 5.28
CA GLY A 113 6.41 1.33 6.53
C GLY A 113 6.48 2.53 7.47
N VAL A 114 7.70 3.06 7.70
CA VAL A 114 7.92 4.21 8.59
C VAL A 114 7.30 5.48 8.02
N LEU A 115 7.50 5.78 6.73
CA LEU A 115 6.94 6.96 6.09
C LEU A 115 5.42 6.90 6.02
N GLY A 116 4.83 5.73 5.76
CA GLY A 116 3.38 5.54 5.76
C GLY A 116 2.76 5.85 7.12
N VAL A 117 3.35 5.33 8.20
CA VAL A 117 2.87 5.59 9.57
C VAL A 117 3.02 7.07 9.94
N ARG A 118 4.14 7.72 9.60
CA ARG A 118 4.33 9.16 9.86
C ARG A 118 3.36 10.04 9.08
N ALA A 119 3.12 9.73 7.81
CA ALA A 119 2.17 10.47 6.99
C ALA A 119 0.75 10.42 7.58
N LEU A 120 0.37 9.29 8.19
CA LEU A 120 -0.89 9.16 8.91
C LEU A 120 -0.94 10.07 10.15
N ALA A 121 0.10 10.03 10.98
CA ALA A 121 0.13 10.76 12.25
C ALA A 121 0.10 12.27 12.04
N ASP A 122 0.91 12.79 11.12
CA ASP A 122 1.19 14.23 11.07
C ASP A 122 0.32 14.98 10.05
N ASN A 123 -0.17 14.30 9.01
CA ASN A 123 -0.68 15.01 7.83
C ASN A 123 -2.13 14.69 7.46
N ILE A 124 -2.68 13.52 7.82
CA ILE A 124 -4.01 13.13 7.34
C ILE A 124 -5.11 14.04 7.88
N HIS A 125 -5.16 14.31 9.20
CA HIS A 125 -6.21 15.15 9.80
C HIS A 125 -6.26 16.57 9.23
N PRO A 126 -5.16 17.38 9.25
CA PRO A 126 -5.18 18.74 8.72
C PRO A 126 -5.40 18.78 7.21
N THR A 127 -4.90 17.78 6.46
CA THR A 127 -5.13 17.68 5.02
C THR A 127 -6.60 17.43 4.71
N LEU A 128 -7.28 16.57 5.46
CA LEU A 128 -8.72 16.32 5.29
C LEU A 128 -9.54 17.58 5.53
N HIS A 129 -9.27 18.29 6.63
CA HIS A 129 -9.95 19.56 6.94
C HIS A 129 -9.75 20.60 5.84
N ASN A 130 -8.52 20.80 5.39
CA ASN A 130 -8.22 21.75 4.33
C ASN A 130 -8.89 21.38 3.00
N ASN A 131 -8.91 20.09 2.62
CA ASN A 131 -9.60 19.64 1.40
C ASN A 131 -11.13 19.81 1.52
N LEU A 132 -11.71 19.56 2.70
CA LEU A 132 -13.14 19.77 2.91
C LEU A 132 -13.50 21.26 2.84
N TYR A 133 -12.78 22.11 3.57
CA TYR A 133 -13.05 23.55 3.69
C TYR A 133 -12.81 24.30 2.37
N ASN A 134 -11.65 24.10 1.74
CA ASN A 134 -11.22 24.92 0.60
C ASN A 134 -11.53 24.30 -0.78
N LYS A 135 -11.77 22.99 -0.87
CA LYS A 135 -11.80 22.29 -2.16
C LYS A 135 -13.06 21.47 -2.43
N PHE A 136 -13.89 21.22 -1.43
CA PHE A 136 -15.16 20.55 -1.64
C PHE A 136 -16.06 21.42 -2.54
N THR A 137 -16.45 20.87 -3.69
CA THR A 137 -17.34 21.51 -4.68
C THR A 137 -18.21 20.42 -5.31
N GLU A 138 -19.31 20.76 -5.98
CA GLU A 138 -20.14 19.73 -6.64
C GLU A 138 -19.32 18.88 -7.64
N ARG A 139 -18.44 19.52 -8.42
CA ARG A 139 -17.54 18.82 -9.37
C ARG A 139 -16.49 17.97 -8.68
N LYS A 140 -16.01 18.36 -7.49
CA LYS A 140 -14.97 17.65 -6.71
C LYS A 140 -15.51 16.86 -5.51
N SER A 141 -16.80 16.56 -5.49
CA SER A 141 -17.44 15.86 -4.36
C SER A 141 -17.36 14.33 -4.46
N PHE A 142 -17.00 13.77 -5.62
CA PHE A 142 -17.20 12.34 -5.90
C PHE A 142 -16.50 11.41 -4.88
N GLY A 143 -15.23 11.63 -4.56
CA GLY A 143 -14.55 10.74 -3.62
C GLY A 143 -15.00 10.93 -2.16
N TRP A 144 -15.36 12.15 -1.76
CA TRP A 144 -16.07 12.36 -0.48
C TRP A 144 -17.40 11.62 -0.45
N ASN A 145 -18.17 11.66 -1.55
CA ASN A 145 -19.46 10.96 -1.64
C ASN A 145 -19.29 9.43 -1.51
N VAL A 146 -18.21 8.87 -2.08
CA VAL A 146 -17.88 7.44 -1.97
C VAL A 146 -17.50 7.10 -0.52
N ILE A 147 -16.57 7.84 0.07
CA ILE A 147 -16.10 7.61 1.45
C ILE A 147 -17.27 7.67 2.44
N GLN A 148 -18.10 8.72 2.34
CA GLN A 148 -19.22 8.95 3.25
C GLN A 148 -20.25 7.82 3.18
N LYS A 149 -20.56 7.34 1.96
CA LYS A 149 -21.47 6.20 1.78
C LYS A 149 -20.85 4.88 2.23
N GLN A 150 -19.58 4.64 1.88
CA GLN A 150 -18.88 3.38 2.17
C GLN A 150 -18.68 3.18 3.67
N TYR A 151 -18.29 4.24 4.38
CA TYR A 151 -17.95 4.19 5.80
C TYR A 151 -19.05 4.75 6.71
N SER A 152 -20.20 5.12 6.14
CA SER A 152 -21.34 5.68 6.87
C SER A 152 -20.93 6.84 7.79
N CYS A 153 -20.19 7.79 7.23
CA CYS A 153 -19.60 8.93 7.93
C CYS A 153 -19.93 10.24 7.22
N CYS A 154 -19.76 11.37 7.90
CA CYS A 154 -19.94 12.70 7.32
C CYS A 154 -18.93 13.70 7.90
N GLY A 155 -18.37 14.53 7.02
CA GLY A 155 -17.32 15.50 7.38
C GLY A 155 -16.02 14.83 7.82
N VAL A 156 -15.11 15.61 8.40
CA VAL A 156 -13.81 15.13 8.87
C VAL A 156 -13.97 14.53 10.26
N ASP A 157 -14.43 15.33 11.21
CA ASP A 157 -14.72 14.98 12.60
C ASP A 157 -16.23 14.87 12.83
N SER A 158 -17.04 15.66 12.12
CA SER A 158 -18.50 15.64 12.25
C SER A 158 -19.25 16.18 11.03
N VAL A 159 -20.56 15.95 10.99
CA VAL A 159 -21.47 16.55 10.00
C VAL A 159 -21.42 18.09 9.99
N HIS A 160 -21.08 18.73 11.11
CA HIS A 160 -21.07 20.20 11.24
C HIS A 160 -19.87 20.83 10.54
N ASP A 161 -18.86 20.06 10.16
CA ASP A 161 -17.67 20.59 9.49
C ASP A 161 -18.06 21.26 8.16
N PHE A 162 -19.14 20.80 7.52
CA PHE A 162 -19.70 21.41 6.31
C PHE A 162 -20.22 22.83 6.51
N ASN A 163 -20.69 23.20 7.72
CA ASN A 163 -21.20 24.54 8.00
C ASN A 163 -20.15 25.64 7.81
N THR A 164 -18.87 25.27 7.87
CA THR A 164 -17.75 26.20 7.68
C THR A 164 -17.23 26.20 6.23
N THR A 165 -17.70 25.29 5.37
CA THR A 165 -17.17 25.14 4.02
C THR A 165 -17.76 26.19 3.07
N LYS A 166 -16.95 26.66 2.11
CA LYS A 166 -17.41 27.55 1.03
C LYS A 166 -18.58 26.96 0.23
N TRP A 167 -18.60 25.64 0.07
CA TRP A 167 -19.70 24.94 -0.60
C TRP A 167 -21.04 25.10 0.11
N SER A 168 -21.05 25.11 1.45
CA SER A 168 -22.28 25.32 2.21
C SER A 168 -22.78 26.75 2.06
N GLU A 169 -21.87 27.73 2.08
CA GLU A 169 -22.16 29.15 1.81
C GLU A 169 -22.75 29.34 0.41
N ASP A 170 -22.14 28.74 -0.62
CA ASP A 170 -22.55 28.89 -2.03
C ASP A 170 -23.90 28.20 -2.34
N THR A 171 -24.16 27.04 -1.73
CA THR A 171 -25.34 26.21 -2.05
C THR A 171 -26.50 26.38 -1.07
N GLY A 172 -26.26 26.99 0.10
CA GLY A 172 -27.23 27.07 1.20
C GLY A 172 -27.58 25.71 1.81
N LYS A 173 -26.85 24.63 1.48
CA LYS A 173 -27.07 23.28 2.01
C LYS A 173 -26.16 23.05 3.22
N LEU A 174 -26.68 22.38 4.25
CA LEU A 174 -25.93 22.09 5.47
C LEU A 174 -24.88 20.99 5.28
N PHE A 175 -25.14 20.01 4.41
CA PHE A 175 -24.23 18.92 4.06
C PHE A 175 -24.68 18.22 2.77
N PRO A 176 -23.81 17.46 2.08
CA PRO A 176 -24.16 16.78 0.84
C PRO A 176 -25.07 15.57 1.06
N ILE A 177 -25.81 15.17 0.02
CA ILE A 177 -26.75 14.03 0.05
C ILE A 177 -26.06 12.70 0.38
N SER A 178 -24.75 12.58 0.12
CA SER A 178 -23.94 11.42 0.52
C SER A 178 -23.86 11.21 2.03
N CYS A 179 -24.06 12.26 2.83
CA CYS A 179 -24.13 12.17 4.29
C CYS A 179 -25.48 11.65 4.80
N CYS A 180 -26.48 11.51 3.93
CA CYS A 180 -27.83 11.10 4.31
C CYS A 180 -27.95 9.60 4.55
N ILE A 181 -28.57 9.24 5.67
CA ILE A 181 -28.96 7.87 6.02
C ILE A 181 -30.22 7.55 5.23
N LYS A 182 -30.12 6.70 4.20
CA LYS A 182 -31.30 6.31 3.41
C LYS A 182 -32.21 5.38 4.23
N PRO A 183 -33.46 5.77 4.55
CA PRO A 183 -34.42 4.89 5.21
C PRO A 183 -34.93 3.81 4.24
N LYS A 184 -35.38 2.66 4.78
CA LYS A 184 -35.92 1.53 3.99
C LYS A 184 -37.10 1.92 3.10
N ASN A 185 -37.94 2.85 3.57
CA ASN A 185 -39.08 3.41 2.82
C ASN A 185 -38.90 4.93 2.68
N PRO A 186 -38.19 5.42 1.65
CA PRO A 186 -37.95 6.84 1.47
C PRO A 186 -39.26 7.55 1.10
N LYS A 187 -39.63 8.55 1.90
CA LYS A 187 -40.72 9.46 1.56
C LYS A 187 -40.35 10.26 0.29
N PRO A 188 -41.33 10.68 -0.54
CA PRO A 188 -41.07 11.60 -1.63
C PRO A 188 -40.36 12.86 -1.09
N LYS A 189 -39.36 13.36 -1.83
CA LYS A 189 -38.49 14.51 -1.46
C LYS A 189 -37.52 14.29 -0.28
N PHE A 190 -37.23 13.05 0.10
CA PHE A 190 -36.24 12.75 1.17
C PHE A 190 -34.87 13.43 0.96
N SER A 191 -34.37 13.50 -0.27
CA SER A 191 -33.09 14.15 -0.61
C SER A 191 -33.08 15.65 -0.32
N GLU A 192 -34.17 16.36 -0.59
CA GLU A 192 -34.32 17.79 -0.29
C GLU A 192 -34.45 18.02 1.22
N VAL A 193 -35.23 17.20 1.92
CA VAL A 193 -35.39 17.29 3.38
C VAL A 193 -34.08 17.03 4.10
N CYS A 194 -33.29 16.08 3.60
CA CYS A 194 -31.99 15.76 4.18
C CYS A 194 -30.94 16.84 3.90
N ALA A 195 -30.81 17.30 2.65
CA ALA A 195 -29.85 18.36 2.31
C ALA A 195 -30.18 19.71 2.96
N ALA A 196 -31.46 19.98 3.22
CA ALA A 196 -31.91 21.14 3.98
C ALA A 196 -31.65 21.03 5.50
N GLY A 197 -31.11 19.90 5.97
CA GLY A 197 -30.72 19.67 7.36
C GLY A 197 -31.81 19.87 8.41
N LYS A 198 -33.09 19.83 8.01
CA LYS A 198 -34.24 20.03 8.91
C LYS A 198 -34.35 18.95 9.99
N LEU A 199 -33.62 17.83 9.88
CA LEU A 199 -33.52 16.77 10.87
C LEU A 199 -32.05 16.30 11.00
N THR A 200 -31.38 16.59 12.10
CA THR A 200 -30.02 16.05 12.39
C THR A 200 -30.02 14.55 12.70
N THR A 201 -31.18 13.89 12.63
CA THR A 201 -31.36 12.45 12.77
C THR A 201 -31.28 11.69 11.44
N VAL A 202 -31.28 12.40 10.30
CA VAL A 202 -31.23 11.76 8.97
C VAL A 202 -29.83 11.74 8.34
N ALA A 203 -28.79 12.20 9.04
CA ALA A 203 -27.42 12.23 8.54
C ALA A 203 -26.44 11.46 9.44
N PHE A 204 -25.37 10.93 8.85
CA PHE A 204 -24.30 10.28 9.61
C PHE A 204 -23.62 11.29 10.54
N ARG A 205 -23.50 10.95 11.83
CA ARG A 205 -22.90 11.85 12.83
C ARG A 205 -21.39 11.65 13.01
N SER A 206 -20.89 10.47 12.68
CA SER A 206 -19.48 10.12 12.82
C SER A 206 -18.65 10.78 11.72
N GLY A 207 -17.56 11.44 12.11
CA GLY A 207 -16.54 11.94 11.18
C GLY A 207 -15.84 10.84 10.40
N CYS A 208 -15.45 11.14 9.16
CA CYS A 208 -14.76 10.20 8.30
C CYS A 208 -13.29 9.99 8.68
N TYR A 209 -12.64 10.93 9.38
CA TYR A 209 -11.24 10.81 9.79
C TYR A 209 -10.99 9.53 10.59
N ARG A 210 -11.84 9.22 11.57
CA ARG A 210 -11.69 8.03 12.42
C ARG A 210 -11.77 6.72 11.64
N GLN A 211 -12.65 6.66 10.64
CA GLN A 211 -12.83 5.46 9.81
C GLN A 211 -11.65 5.30 8.84
N ILE A 212 -11.23 6.40 8.21
CA ILE A 212 -10.09 6.43 7.30
C ILE A 212 -8.80 6.09 8.04
N SER A 213 -8.57 6.68 9.22
CA SER A 213 -7.35 6.43 10.00
C SER A 213 -7.28 4.98 10.46
N ARG A 214 -8.40 4.42 10.95
CA ARG A 214 -8.46 3.00 11.31
C ARG A 214 -8.17 2.08 10.13
N TRP A 215 -8.82 2.30 9.00
CA TRP A 215 -8.57 1.52 7.78
C TRP A 215 -7.10 1.62 7.34
N TYR A 216 -6.50 2.81 7.41
CA TYR A 216 -5.11 3.03 7.07
C TYR A 216 -4.15 2.32 8.03
N VAL A 217 -4.40 2.36 9.35
CA VAL A 217 -3.61 1.62 10.35
C VAL A 217 -3.68 0.13 10.09
N GLU A 218 -4.88 -0.42 9.86
CA GLU A 218 -5.06 -1.84 9.56
C GLU A 218 -4.30 -2.24 8.29
N PHE A 219 -4.37 -1.42 7.24
CA PHE A 219 -3.63 -1.63 6.00
C PHE A 219 -2.12 -1.56 6.19
N CYS A 220 -1.62 -0.55 6.92
CA CYS A 220 -0.20 -0.42 7.27
C CYS A 220 0.28 -1.62 8.10
N PHE A 221 -0.51 -2.08 9.07
CA PHE A 221 -0.17 -3.25 9.88
C PHE A 221 -0.01 -4.50 9.02
N VAL A 222 -0.91 -4.73 8.07
CA VAL A 222 -0.80 -5.84 7.12
C VAL A 222 0.45 -5.69 6.25
N LEU A 223 0.72 -4.52 5.69
CA LEU A 223 1.93 -4.28 4.87
C LEU A 223 3.22 -4.49 5.66
N ILE A 224 3.28 -3.97 6.90
CA ILE A 224 4.43 -4.15 7.79
C ILE A 224 4.60 -5.64 8.12
N GLY A 225 3.52 -6.35 8.43
CA GLY A 225 3.54 -7.80 8.69
C GLY A 225 4.04 -8.60 7.49
N CYS A 226 3.52 -8.32 6.29
CA CYS A 226 4.02 -8.92 5.04
C CYS A 226 5.49 -8.59 4.81
N GLY A 227 5.91 -7.34 5.07
CA GLY A 227 7.31 -6.91 4.99
C GLY A 227 8.23 -7.72 5.91
N PHE A 228 7.84 -7.93 7.18
CA PHE A 228 8.59 -8.77 8.11
C PHE A 228 8.64 -10.24 7.69
N ALA A 229 7.54 -10.78 7.14
CA ALA A 229 7.53 -12.15 6.63
C ALA A 229 8.49 -12.29 5.43
N CYS A 230 8.43 -11.37 4.47
CA CYS A 230 9.36 -11.31 3.34
C CYS A 230 10.81 -11.16 3.83
N ALA A 231 11.05 -10.32 4.83
CA ALA A 231 12.36 -10.15 5.46
C ALA A 231 12.91 -11.44 6.06
N GLY A 232 12.07 -12.17 6.81
CA GLY A 232 12.45 -13.46 7.38
C GLY A 232 12.79 -14.49 6.31
N ILE A 233 11.97 -14.58 5.26
CA ILE A 233 12.23 -15.48 4.12
C ILE A 233 13.54 -15.10 3.42
N GLN A 234 13.78 -13.81 3.22
CA GLN A 234 15.01 -13.30 2.61
C GLN A 234 16.25 -13.61 3.47
N LEU A 235 16.15 -13.47 4.80
CA LEU A 235 17.22 -13.83 5.72
C LEU A 235 17.54 -15.35 5.70
N ILE A 236 16.50 -16.20 5.65
CA ILE A 236 16.70 -17.64 5.53
C ILE A 236 17.40 -17.96 4.19
N THR A 237 16.98 -17.28 3.12
CA THR A 237 17.56 -17.44 1.78
C THR A 237 19.04 -16.99 1.76
N TYR A 238 19.37 -15.91 2.48
CA TYR A 238 20.73 -15.43 2.69
C TYR A 238 21.63 -16.47 3.35
N ILE A 239 21.18 -17.01 4.49
CA ILE A 239 21.95 -18.00 5.26
C ILE A 239 22.12 -19.28 4.42
N ALA A 240 21.06 -19.73 3.73
CA ALA A 240 21.11 -20.90 2.86
C ALA A 240 22.11 -20.73 1.70
N ALA A 241 22.14 -19.57 1.06
CA ALA A 241 23.08 -19.27 -0.02
C ALA A 241 24.55 -19.29 0.46
N ILE A 242 24.83 -18.69 1.63
CA ILE A 242 26.16 -18.66 2.23
C ILE A 242 26.63 -20.07 2.63
N MET A 243 25.77 -20.85 3.29
CA MET A 243 26.07 -22.24 3.65
C MET A 243 26.39 -23.09 2.41
N MET A 244 25.67 -22.88 1.30
CA MET A 244 25.98 -23.53 0.02
C MET A 244 27.33 -23.10 -0.58
N CYS A 245 27.73 -21.83 -0.41
CA CYS A 245 29.04 -21.36 -0.86
C CYS A 245 30.18 -21.95 -0.03
N PHE A 246 30.05 -22.00 1.29
CA PHE A 246 31.07 -22.59 2.17
C PHE A 246 31.22 -24.09 1.95
N SER A 247 30.12 -24.84 1.84
CA SER A 247 30.17 -26.28 1.56
C SER A 247 30.81 -26.61 0.21
N LYS A 248 30.59 -25.79 -0.82
CA LYS A 248 31.29 -25.93 -2.12
C LYS A 248 32.78 -25.60 -2.02
N ARG A 249 33.17 -24.55 -1.28
CA ARG A 249 34.59 -24.20 -1.06
C ARG A 249 35.35 -25.30 -0.33
N ALA A 250 34.78 -25.85 0.75
CA ALA A 250 35.37 -26.95 1.49
C ALA A 250 35.62 -28.17 0.59
N ARG A 251 34.63 -28.56 -0.23
CA ARG A 251 34.78 -29.66 -1.19
C ARG A 251 35.85 -29.40 -2.26
N SER A 252 36.02 -28.16 -2.72
CA SER A 252 37.06 -27.83 -3.71
C SER A 252 38.47 -27.86 -3.12
N TYR A 253 38.61 -27.60 -1.81
CA TYR A 253 39.88 -27.70 -1.09
C TYR A 253 40.30 -29.16 -0.89
N ASP A 254 39.34 -30.03 -0.53
CA ASP A 254 39.59 -31.48 -0.36
C ASP A 254 39.93 -32.21 -1.68
N ILE A 255 39.43 -31.76 -2.83
CA ILE A 255 39.71 -32.39 -4.13
C ILE A 255 41.09 -32.00 -4.70
N ASN A 256 41.61 -30.83 -4.31
CA ASN A 256 42.90 -30.31 -4.80
C ASN A 256 44.09 -30.71 -3.90
N ARG A 257 43.89 -31.61 -2.94
CA ARG A 257 44.92 -32.14 -2.03
C ARG A 257 45.04 -33.65 -2.23
#